data_AF-A0A961EZ04-F1
#
_entry.id   AF-A0A961EZ04-F1
#
_cell.length_a   1.000
_cell.length_b   1.000
_cell.length_c   1.000
_cell.angle_alpha   90.00
_cell.angle_beta   90.00
_cell.angle_gamma   90.00
#
_symmetry.space_group_name_H-M   'P 1'
#
loop_
_entity.id
_entity.type
_entity.pdbx_description
1 polymer ?
#
loop_
_entity_poly.entity_id
_entity_poly.type
_entity_poly.pdbx_seq_one_letter_code
_entity_poly.pdbx_strand_id
1 'polypeptide(L)'
;FVQALKDGQYNEKLIYRKRLRKDVKEYVKNVPQHVRAAKLLDRPVREVRYLMTHDGPIPVQLNPANIDYEYYIEHQLKPIADTVLGALNTGFDEITKPTQLNLF
;
A
#
# COMPACT_ATOMS: atom_id res chain seq x y z
N PHE A 1 10.99 3.15 12.38
CA PHE A 1 9.62 3.21 11.81
C PHE A 1 9.43 2.21 10.67
N VAL A 2 10.27 2.24 9.63
CA VAL A 2 10.22 1.29 8.50
C VAL A 2 10.30 -0.17 8.96
N GLN A 3 11.17 -0.48 9.92
CA GLN A 3 11.26 -1.84 10.47
C GLN A 3 9.94 -2.29 11.14
N ALA A 4 9.37 -1.45 12.01
CA ALA A 4 8.09 -1.77 12.66
C ALA A 4 6.92 -1.95 11.67
N LEU A 5 6.94 -1.27 10.52
CA LEU A 5 6.02 -1.54 9.41
C LEU A 5 6.24 -2.94 8.84
N LYS A 6 7.49 -3.31 8.52
CA LYS A 6 7.87 -4.63 8.01
C LYS A 6 7.55 -5.75 9.01
N ASP A 7 7.58 -5.45 10.31
CA ASP A 7 7.21 -6.36 11.39
C ASP A 7 5.68 -6.47 11.60
N GLY A 8 4.87 -5.80 10.77
CA GLY A 8 3.41 -5.91 10.77
C GLY A 8 2.69 -5.10 11.85
N GLN A 9 3.39 -4.24 12.59
CA GLN A 9 2.80 -3.48 13.71
C GLN A 9 1.78 -2.42 13.28
N TYR A 10 1.70 -2.13 11.98
CA TYR A 10 0.83 -1.10 11.41
C TYR A 10 -0.16 -1.63 10.37
N ASN A 11 -0.41 -2.94 10.29
CA ASN A 11 -1.24 -3.54 9.23
C ASN A 11 -2.63 -2.90 9.10
N GLU A 12 -3.25 -2.51 10.21
CA GLU A 12 -4.56 -1.84 10.20
C GLU A 12 -4.53 -0.45 9.53
N LYS A 13 -3.38 0.23 9.55
CA LYS A 13 -3.19 1.55 8.92
C LYS A 13 -2.95 1.47 7.42
N LEU A 14 -2.70 0.27 6.88
CA LEU A 14 -2.40 0.04 5.47
C LEU A 14 -3.64 -0.14 4.59
N ILE A 15 -4.83 -0.20 5.23
CA ILE A 15 -6.10 -0.45 4.54
C ILE A 15 -6.47 0.75 3.66
N TYR A 16 -6.44 0.55 2.35
CA TYR A 16 -7.02 1.49 1.40
C TYR A 16 -8.54 1.42 1.45
N ARG A 17 -9.18 2.57 1.25
CA ARG A 17 -10.65 2.70 1.13
C ARG A 17 -10.99 3.50 -0.11
N LYS A 18 -11.78 2.91 -1.03
CA LYS A 18 -12.22 3.60 -2.26
C LYS A 18 -13.65 3.25 -2.64
N ARG A 19 -14.40 4.28 -3.03
CA ARG A 19 -15.74 4.16 -3.62
C ARG A 19 -15.63 3.88 -5.12
N LEU A 20 -16.42 2.95 -5.61
CA LEU A 20 -16.57 2.69 -7.03
C LEU A 20 -17.50 3.75 -7.64
N ARG A 21 -17.15 4.24 -8.83
CA ARG A 21 -17.95 5.26 -9.54
C ARG A 21 -19.04 4.65 -10.41
N LYS A 22 -18.90 3.37 -10.74
CA LYS A 22 -19.77 2.57 -11.61
C LYS A 22 -19.82 1.13 -11.08
N ASP A 23 -20.67 0.28 -11.65
CA ASP A 23 -20.67 -1.14 -11.28
C ASP A 23 -19.32 -1.80 -11.64
N VAL A 24 -18.90 -2.77 -10.83
CA VAL A 24 -17.65 -3.53 -11.01
C VAL A 24 -17.56 -4.13 -12.42
N LYS A 25 -18.70 -4.60 -12.97
CA LYS A 25 -18.79 -5.23 -14.29
C LYS A 25 -18.56 -4.26 -15.44
N GLU A 26 -18.79 -2.95 -15.23
CA GLU A 26 -18.58 -1.93 -16.26
C GLU A 26 -17.09 -1.64 -16.52
N TYR A 27 -16.19 -2.08 -15.63
CA TYR A 27 -14.75 -1.92 -15.79
C TYR A 27 -14.14 -3.08 -16.60
N VAL A 28 -13.98 -2.87 -17.91
CA VAL A 28 -13.52 -3.89 -18.86
C VAL A 28 -12.06 -3.78 -19.33
N LYS A 29 -11.54 -2.56 -19.55
CA LYS A 29 -10.18 -2.35 -20.10
C LYS A 29 -9.16 -2.00 -19.01
N ASN A 30 -9.22 -0.77 -18.51
CA ASN A 30 -8.33 -0.30 -17.46
C ASN A 30 -9.02 -0.50 -16.11
N VAL A 31 -8.68 -1.58 -15.41
CA VAL A 31 -9.28 -1.95 -14.12
C VAL A 31 -8.40 -1.42 -12.99
N PRO A 32 -8.80 -0.34 -12.29
CA PRO A 32 -8.02 0.19 -11.17
C PRO A 32 -7.86 -0.82 -10.02
N GLN A 33 -6.86 -0.63 -9.17
CA GLN A 33 -6.59 -1.53 -8.02
C GLN A 33 -7.83 -1.76 -7.14
N HIS A 34 -8.54 -0.70 -6.77
CA HIS A 34 -9.76 -0.81 -5.97
C HIS A 34 -10.87 -1.61 -6.66
N VAL A 35 -10.96 -1.55 -7.99
CA VAL A 35 -11.93 -2.35 -8.75
C VAL A 35 -11.45 -3.79 -8.84
N ARG A 36 -10.15 -4.05 -9.02
CA ARG A 36 -9.58 -5.41 -8.96
C ARG A 36 -9.89 -6.08 -7.62
N ALA A 37 -9.70 -5.38 -6.50
CA ALA A 37 -10.10 -5.89 -5.19
C ALA A 37 -11.61 -6.13 -5.08
N ALA A 38 -12.44 -5.23 -5.62
CA ALA A 38 -13.89 -5.39 -5.60
C ALA A 38 -14.37 -6.59 -6.44
N LYS A 39 -13.67 -6.93 -7.52
CA LYS A 39 -13.96 -8.13 -8.35
C LYS A 39 -13.76 -9.45 -7.60
N LEU A 40 -12.98 -9.46 -6.53
CA LEU A 40 -12.77 -10.65 -5.68
C LEU A 40 -13.93 -10.88 -4.70
N LEU A 41 -14.91 -9.98 -4.63
CA LEU A 41 -16.07 -10.13 -3.77
C LEU A 41 -17.25 -10.67 -4.59
N ASP A 42 -17.93 -11.70 -4.07
CA ASP A 42 -19.11 -12.33 -4.70
C ASP A 42 -20.40 -11.49 -4.59
N ARG A 43 -20.27 -10.18 -4.40
CA ARG A 43 -21.41 -9.27 -4.25
C ARG A 43 -21.09 -7.90 -4.82
N PRO A 44 -22.10 -7.19 -5.36
CA PRO A 44 -21.91 -5.80 -5.76
C PRO A 44 -21.58 -4.96 -4.52
N VAL A 45 -20.53 -4.16 -4.63
CA VAL A 45 -20.10 -3.23 -3.58
C VAL A 45 -19.98 -1.81 -4.15
N ARG A 46 -20.46 -0.83 -3.38
CA ARG A 46 -20.27 0.60 -3.71
C ARG A 46 -18.91 1.11 -3.23
N GLU A 47 -18.31 0.44 -2.26
CA GLU A 47 -17.04 0.79 -1.65
C GLU A 47 -16.27 -0.48 -1.32
N VAL A 48 -14.96 -0.45 -1.55
CA VAL A 48 -14.04 -1.54 -1.22
C VAL A 48 -12.97 -1.05 -0.25
N ARG A 49 -12.66 -1.91 0.72
CA ARG A 49 -11.51 -1.79 1.61
C ARG A 49 -10.54 -2.89 1.25
N TYR A 50 -9.28 -2.57 0.96
CA TYR A 50 -8.32 -3.54 0.46
C TYR A 50 -6.89 -3.25 0.94
N LEU A 51 -6.08 -4.29 0.95
CA LEU A 51 -4.64 -4.20 1.18
C LEU A 51 -3.91 -4.51 -0.13
N MET A 52 -2.75 -3.90 -0.29
CA MET A 52 -1.81 -4.25 -1.35
C MET A 52 -0.94 -5.40 -0.87
N THR A 53 -0.94 -6.47 -1.65
CA THR A 53 -0.19 -7.69 -1.40
C THR A 53 0.70 -7.96 -2.61
N HIS A 54 1.63 -8.90 -2.50
CA HIS A 54 2.45 -9.31 -3.64
C HIS A 54 1.63 -9.93 -4.79
N ASP A 55 0.43 -10.45 -4.48
CA ASP A 55 -0.53 -10.96 -5.47
C ASP A 55 -1.46 -9.87 -6.04
N GLY A 56 -1.28 -8.62 -5.58
CA GLY A 56 -2.06 -7.46 -5.96
C GLY A 56 -3.05 -7.01 -4.87
N PRO A 57 -4.08 -6.23 -5.24
CA PRO A 57 -5.03 -5.67 -4.28
C PRO A 57 -6.05 -6.71 -3.82
N ILE A 58 -6.06 -7.05 -2.53
CA ILE A 58 -6.97 -8.05 -1.95
C ILE A 58 -7.91 -7.38 -0.94
N PRO A 59 -9.23 -7.60 -1.01
CA PRO A 59 -10.18 -7.01 -0.08
C PRO A 59 -9.99 -7.55 1.34
N VAL A 60 -10.16 -6.68 2.35
CA VAL A 60 -9.95 -7.03 3.77
C VAL A 60 -10.84 -8.18 4.25
N GLN A 61 -12.01 -8.37 3.63
CA GLN A 61 -12.95 -9.44 3.96
C GLN A 61 -12.41 -10.84 3.64
N LEU A 62 -11.42 -10.95 2.75
CA LEU A 62 -10.77 -12.22 2.40
C LEU A 62 -9.52 -12.49 3.26
N ASN A 63 -9.32 -11.71 4.32
CA ASN A 63 -8.21 -11.84 5.27
C ASN A 63 -6.85 -11.99 4.57
N PRO A 64 -6.44 -10.97 3.78
CA PRO A 64 -5.23 -11.04 2.96
C PRO A 64 -3.99 -11.36 3.79
N ALA A 65 -3.17 -12.28 3.27
CA ALA A 65 -1.81 -12.54 3.71
C ALA A 65 -0.80 -11.83 2.78
N ASN A 66 0.50 -11.93 3.09
CA ASN A 66 1.59 -11.48 2.22
C ASN A 66 1.48 -10.00 1.78
N ILE A 67 1.24 -9.12 2.76
CA ILE A 67 1.19 -7.67 2.55
C ILE A 67 2.51 -7.20 1.94
N ASP A 68 2.43 -6.42 0.87
CA ASP A 68 3.60 -5.87 0.19
C ASP A 68 4.06 -4.59 0.90
N TYR A 69 4.84 -4.73 1.96
CA TYR A 69 5.31 -3.59 2.75
C TYR A 69 6.17 -2.62 1.93
N GLU A 70 6.91 -3.11 0.95
CA GLU A 70 7.76 -2.29 0.10
C GLU A 70 6.91 -1.35 -0.77
N TYR A 71 5.77 -1.84 -1.28
CA TYR A 71 4.79 -0.99 -1.95
C TYR A 71 4.36 0.20 -1.08
N TYR A 72 4.07 -0.03 0.21
CA TYR A 72 3.66 1.03 1.15
C TYR A 72 4.79 2.01 1.47
N ILE A 73 6.03 1.52 1.57
CA ILE A 73 7.20 2.37 1.76
C ILE A 73 7.35 3.32 0.58
N GLU A 74 7.38 2.78 -0.65
CA GLU A 74 7.61 3.56 -1.87
C GLU A 74 6.44 4.48 -2.24
N HIS A 75 5.19 4.07 -1.99
CA HIS A 75 4.01 4.81 -2.48
C HIS A 75 3.30 5.64 -1.40
N GLN A 76 3.64 5.45 -0.11
CA GLN A 76 3.06 6.25 0.98
C GLN A 76 4.13 6.93 1.81
N LEU A 77 5.06 6.18 2.41
CA LEU A 77 5.99 6.76 3.37
C LEU A 77 7.01 7.68 2.71
N LYS A 78 7.65 7.21 1.65
CA LYS A 78 8.70 7.93 0.93
C LYS A 78 8.19 9.27 0.36
N PRO A 79 7.08 9.33 -0.40
CA PRO A 79 6.59 10.61 -0.93
C PRO A 79 6.22 11.63 0.15
N ILE A 80 5.65 11.16 1.27
CA ILE A 80 5.30 12.03 2.40
C ILE A 80 6.57 12.54 3.08
N ALA A 81 7.55 11.67 3.32
CA ALA A 81 8.82 12.04 3.92
C ALA A 81 9.60 13.01 3.02
N ASP A 82 9.74 12.70 1.74
CA ASP A 82 10.47 13.54 0.77
C ASP A 82 9.88 14.94 0.64
N THR A 83 8.56 15.08 0.77
CA THR A 83 7.90 16.40 0.79
C THR A 83 8.41 17.29 1.93
N VAL A 84 8.77 16.71 3.07
CA VAL A 84 9.30 17.44 4.24
C VAL A 84 10.82 17.52 4.17
N LEU A 85 11.49 16.42 3.84
CA LEU A 85 12.95 16.30 3.84
C LEU A 85 13.61 17.12 2.73
N GLY A 86 12.92 17.36 1.61
CA GLY A 86 13.41 18.25 0.56
C GLY A 86 13.75 19.65 1.07
N ALA A 87 13.04 20.15 2.09
CA ALA A 87 13.37 21.43 2.73
C ALA A 87 14.69 21.41 3.52
N LEU A 88 15.18 20.22 3.88
CA LEU A 88 16.44 19.99 4.60
C LEU A 88 17.56 19.52 3.65
N ASN A 89 17.36 19.58 2.33
CA ASN A 89 18.28 19.06 1.31
C ASN A 89 18.68 17.59 1.56
N THR A 90 17.76 16.76 2.06
CA THR A 90 17.93 15.32 2.23
C THR A 90 16.75 14.58 1.62
N GLY A 91 16.83 13.25 1.57
CA GLY A 91 15.78 12.38 1.04
C GLY A 91 15.52 11.18 1.93
N PHE A 92 14.34 10.57 1.76
CA PHE A 92 13.94 9.39 2.50
C PHE A 92 14.96 8.26 2.38
N ASP A 93 15.50 8.03 1.18
CA ASP A 93 16.50 6.99 0.94
C ASP A 93 17.79 7.24 1.74
N GLU A 94 18.16 8.50 1.99
CA GLU A 94 19.36 8.84 2.77
C GLU A 94 19.20 8.50 4.24
N ILE A 95 18.02 8.75 4.82
CA ILE A 95 17.75 8.52 6.24
C ILE A 95 17.34 7.07 6.54
N THR A 96 16.99 6.30 5.51
CA THR A 96 16.58 4.90 5.64
C THR A 96 17.64 3.90 5.16
N LYS A 97 18.75 4.39 4.59
CA LYS A 97 19.93 3.57 4.35
C LYS A 97 20.24 2.77 5.62
N PRO A 98 20.32 1.43 5.52
CA PRO A 98 20.85 0.66 6.64
C PRO A 98 22.22 1.25 6.94
N THR A 99 22.47 1.60 8.21
CA THR A 99 23.81 1.97 8.65
C THR A 99 24.70 0.84 8.17
N GLN A 100 25.54 1.08 7.15
CA GLN A 100 26.55 0.12 6.79
C GLN A 100 27.35 -0.09 8.07
N LEU A 101 27.18 -1.27 8.68
CA LEU A 101 28.10 -1.78 9.66
C LEU A 101 29.44 -1.80 8.93
N ASN A 102 30.24 -0.76 9.15
CA ASN A 102 31.64 -0.75 8.81
C ASN A 102 32.28 -1.90 9.60
N LEU A 103 32.38 -3.06 8.95
CA LEU A 103 33.25 -4.14 9.35
C LEU A 103 34.67 -3.73 8.91
N PHE A 104 35.32 -2.93 9.75
CA PHE A 104 36.78 -2.84 9.80
C PHE A 104 37.30 -3.80 10.86
#